data_AF-A0A6N8DHV5-F1
#
_entry.id   AF-A0A6N8DHV5-F1
#
_cell.length_a   1.000
_cell.length_b   1.000
_cell.length_c   1.000
_cell.angle_alpha   90.00
_cell.angle_beta   90.00
_cell.angle_gamma   90.00
#
_symmetry.space_group_name_H-M   'P 1'
#
loop_
_entity.id
_entity.type
_entity.pdbx_description
1 polymer ?
#
loop_
_entity_poly.entity_id
_entity_poly.type
_entity_poly.pdbx_seq_one_letter_code
_entity_poly.pdbx_strand_id
1 'polypeptide(L)'
;MESSPSRDSGVQMSNDYFLARPLQSARDKLYCCFSVISGGVTTQVLLPNCEGLEFFFRSNGDEDAKVWSEDFEVETLRGAASIKARLRFALAMKRDGRLRFATCAAVPHGPATAKKAFAAVARRMRRSGAAIDGPVVSRFPELLRGWSSDPATVQPRLVQSAKAAIVLHLYYEETWPEIAELLQRLDLDFDLIVTVVSGKDGLAEGVAQAFPGAEVRIVENRGRDVRPFLQLLEEGRLDRYRYVCKIHGKKSLEGNRFAGLGAVWRHRMLFDLLGAPGAARAICEIFDAHPGVGMIGPRAYRYPSALCSLERSWGENRARVLDLAQRLGVADPFRLDFFCGTMFWVRPSSLRLLRSLSLSQGFEAESGALDGGLEHALERLFSKAVEASGETVLGISGESLEFTQAPL
;
A
#
# COMPACT_ATOMS: atom_id res chain seq x y z
N MET A 1 -26.19 -13.36 -4.30
CA MET A 1 -27.15 -12.37 -4.83
C MET A 1 -27.51 -11.44 -3.68
N GLU A 2 -26.63 -10.49 -3.36
CA GLU A 2 -27.07 -9.34 -2.58
C GLU A 2 -27.68 -8.36 -3.57
N SER A 3 -28.95 -8.03 -3.34
CA SER A 3 -29.70 -7.07 -4.13
C SER A 3 -28.93 -5.76 -4.18
N SER A 4 -28.65 -5.27 -5.39
CA SER A 4 -28.32 -3.85 -5.59
C SER A 4 -29.36 -3.01 -4.83
N PRO A 5 -28.96 -2.01 -4.03
CA PRO A 5 -29.90 -1.24 -3.23
C PRO A 5 -30.97 -0.65 -4.14
N SER A 6 -32.22 -0.66 -3.69
CA SER A 6 -33.35 -0.11 -4.44
C SER A 6 -33.04 1.35 -4.84
N ARG A 7 -33.30 1.69 -6.11
CA ARG A 7 -32.93 2.96 -6.77
C ARG A 7 -33.66 4.21 -6.21
N ASP A 8 -34.42 4.08 -5.12
CA ASP A 8 -35.38 5.09 -4.63
C ASP A 8 -35.08 5.68 -3.24
N SER A 9 -33.99 5.29 -2.56
CA SER A 9 -33.64 5.83 -1.22
C SER A 9 -32.52 6.89 -1.22
N GLY A 10 -32.09 7.38 -2.39
CA GLY A 10 -31.05 8.41 -2.51
C GLY A 10 -31.59 9.83 -2.33
N VAL A 11 -30.78 10.73 -1.79
CA VAL A 11 -31.14 12.16 -1.72
C VAL A 11 -31.04 12.76 -3.13
N GLN A 12 -32.17 13.25 -3.67
CA GLN A 12 -32.23 13.91 -4.98
C GLN A 12 -31.46 15.23 -4.93
N MET A 13 -30.54 15.42 -5.88
CA MET A 13 -29.64 16.57 -5.96
C MET A 13 -30.31 17.76 -6.65
N SER A 14 -31.41 18.29 -6.10
CA SER A 14 -32.15 19.38 -6.76
C SER A 14 -31.43 20.75 -6.77
N ASN A 15 -30.13 20.83 -6.46
CA ASN A 15 -29.34 22.06 -6.34
C ASN A 15 -27.86 21.81 -6.74
N ASP A 16 -27.14 22.83 -7.20
CA ASP A 16 -25.74 22.69 -7.63
C ASP A 16 -24.74 22.21 -6.54
N TYR A 17 -25.02 22.40 -5.24
CA TYR A 17 -24.03 22.21 -4.16
C TYR A 17 -24.58 21.50 -2.92
N PHE A 18 -23.76 20.62 -2.35
CA PHE A 18 -24.09 19.79 -1.18
C PHE A 18 -22.96 19.80 -0.16
N LEU A 19 -23.29 19.46 1.07
CA LEU A 19 -22.32 19.16 2.12
C LEU A 19 -22.52 17.71 2.55
N ALA A 20 -21.48 16.89 2.42
CA ALA A 20 -21.49 15.56 3.05
C ALA A 20 -20.66 15.58 4.32
N ARG A 21 -21.26 15.03 5.39
CA ARG A 21 -20.65 14.88 6.71
C ARG A 21 -20.51 13.40 7.02
N PRO A 22 -19.31 12.92 7.37
CA PRO A 22 -19.13 11.52 7.77
C PRO A 22 -20.07 11.18 8.95
N LEU A 23 -20.77 10.05 8.86
CA LEU A 23 -21.61 9.55 9.95
C LEU A 23 -20.74 9.12 11.13
N GLN A 24 -21.33 9.07 12.34
CA GLN A 24 -20.63 8.58 13.52
C GLN A 24 -20.18 7.12 13.36
N SER A 25 -20.96 6.29 12.68
CA SER A 25 -20.63 4.91 12.32
C SER A 25 -19.42 4.78 11.39
N ALA A 26 -19.07 5.86 10.69
CA ALA A 26 -17.93 5.89 9.77
C ALA A 26 -16.64 6.41 10.42
N ARG A 27 -16.65 6.84 11.70
CA ARG A 27 -15.48 7.46 12.37
C ARG A 27 -14.23 6.60 12.34
N ASP A 28 -14.37 5.29 12.49
CA ASP A 28 -13.24 4.36 12.55
C ASP A 28 -12.81 3.86 11.16
N LYS A 29 -13.56 4.22 10.11
CA LYS A 29 -13.20 3.88 8.72
C LYS A 29 -12.06 4.79 8.28
N LEU A 30 -11.06 4.23 7.61
CA LEU A 30 -9.99 5.02 6.98
C LEU A 30 -10.50 5.85 5.79
N TYR A 31 -11.59 5.42 5.16
CA TYR A 31 -12.20 6.06 4.00
C TYR A 31 -13.71 5.94 4.11
N CYS A 32 -14.39 6.94 3.56
CA CYS A 32 -15.83 6.95 3.42
C CYS A 32 -16.20 6.83 1.94
N CYS A 33 -17.24 6.07 1.66
CA CYS A 33 -17.76 5.80 0.33
C CYS A 33 -19.12 6.47 0.13
N PHE A 34 -19.35 7.02 -1.05
CA PHE A 34 -20.70 7.34 -1.52
C PHE A 34 -20.79 7.15 -3.03
N SER A 35 -22.01 7.00 -3.54
CA SER A 35 -22.31 6.86 -4.96
C SER A 35 -23.02 8.10 -5.48
N VAL A 36 -22.59 8.62 -6.62
CA VAL A 36 -23.30 9.68 -7.35
C VAL A 36 -23.82 9.11 -8.65
N ILE A 37 -25.14 9.08 -8.80
CA ILE A 37 -25.83 8.67 -10.01
C ILE A 37 -26.19 9.94 -10.79
N SER A 38 -25.72 10.09 -12.01
CA SER A 38 -25.97 11.26 -12.86
C SER A 38 -26.01 10.82 -14.32
N GLY A 39 -27.05 11.21 -15.06
CA GLY A 39 -27.23 10.82 -16.47
C GLY A 39 -27.17 9.30 -16.73
N GLY A 40 -27.60 8.48 -15.77
CA GLY A 40 -27.52 7.01 -15.85
C GLY A 40 -26.15 6.41 -15.52
N VAL A 41 -25.15 7.22 -15.21
CA VAL A 41 -23.81 6.79 -14.78
C VAL A 41 -23.71 6.83 -13.26
N THR A 42 -23.33 5.71 -12.66
CA THR A 42 -23.01 5.63 -11.22
C THR A 42 -21.50 5.78 -11.03
N THR A 43 -21.08 6.84 -10.34
CA THR A 43 -19.70 7.02 -9.90
C THR A 43 -19.59 6.69 -8.42
N GLN A 44 -18.78 5.68 -8.09
CA GLN A 44 -18.39 5.43 -6.71
C GLN A 44 -17.25 6.38 -6.33
N VAL A 45 -17.43 7.11 -5.25
CA VAL A 45 -16.46 8.06 -4.72
C VAL A 45 -15.98 7.59 -3.37
N LEU A 46 -14.67 7.39 -3.26
CA LEU A 46 -13.97 7.03 -2.04
C LEU A 46 -13.12 8.22 -1.57
N LEU A 47 -13.35 8.67 -0.36
CA LEU A 47 -12.64 9.81 0.22
C LEU A 47 -11.92 9.41 1.51
N PRO A 48 -10.66 9.84 1.71
CA PRO A 48 -9.99 9.69 2.99
C PRO A 48 -10.83 10.28 4.11
N ASN A 49 -11.08 9.48 5.14
CA ASN A 49 -11.75 9.93 6.33
C ASN A 49 -10.72 10.57 7.26
N CYS A 50 -10.99 11.81 7.67
CA CYS A 50 -10.18 12.51 8.65
C CYS A 50 -11.16 13.12 9.64
N GLU A 51 -10.84 13.06 10.93
CA GLU A 51 -11.71 13.59 11.97
C GLU A 51 -12.02 15.08 11.72
N GLY A 52 -13.32 15.42 11.72
CA GLY A 52 -13.82 16.77 11.45
C GLY A 52 -13.73 17.22 9.99
N LEU A 53 -13.36 16.35 9.06
CA LEU A 53 -13.34 16.63 7.63
C LEU A 53 -14.72 16.38 7.02
N GLU A 54 -15.28 17.41 6.42
CA GLU A 54 -16.50 17.34 5.62
C GLU A 54 -16.14 17.61 4.16
N PHE A 55 -17.09 17.45 3.24
CA PHE A 55 -16.84 17.73 1.83
C PHE A 55 -17.99 18.52 1.20
N PHE A 56 -17.64 19.59 0.50
CA PHE A 56 -18.57 20.21 -0.44
C PHE A 56 -18.55 19.44 -1.75
N PHE A 57 -19.72 19.09 -2.25
CA PHE A 57 -19.90 18.47 -3.55
C PHE A 57 -20.65 19.36 -4.51
N ARG A 58 -20.44 19.11 -5.80
CA ARG A 58 -21.32 19.56 -6.87
C ARG A 58 -21.45 18.45 -7.91
N SER A 59 -22.64 18.29 -8.48
CA SER A 59 -22.78 17.54 -9.73
C SER A 59 -22.08 18.31 -10.85
N ASN A 60 -21.63 17.62 -11.89
CA ASN A 60 -21.02 18.27 -13.06
C ASN A 60 -22.10 18.89 -13.99
N GLY A 61 -23.10 19.58 -13.42
CA GLY A 61 -24.18 20.26 -14.16
C GLY A 61 -25.44 19.43 -14.39
N ASP A 62 -25.61 18.33 -13.65
CA ASP A 62 -26.83 17.50 -13.67
C ASP A 62 -27.69 17.82 -12.43
N GLU A 63 -28.85 18.41 -12.66
CA GLU A 63 -29.82 18.79 -11.61
C GLU A 63 -30.65 17.60 -11.09
N ASP A 64 -30.61 16.47 -11.80
CA ASP A 64 -31.32 15.23 -11.43
C ASP A 64 -30.41 14.18 -10.81
N ALA A 65 -29.14 14.54 -10.55
CA ALA A 65 -28.20 13.63 -9.93
C ALA A 65 -28.75 13.12 -8.58
N LYS A 66 -28.38 11.91 -8.17
CA LYS A 66 -28.76 11.34 -6.87
C LYS A 66 -27.50 10.94 -6.13
N VAL A 67 -27.40 11.31 -4.85
CA VAL A 67 -26.35 10.81 -3.97
C VAL A 67 -26.93 9.75 -3.06
N TRP A 68 -26.21 8.65 -2.95
CA TRP A 68 -26.47 7.62 -1.96
C TRP A 68 -25.20 7.33 -1.17
N SER A 69 -25.32 7.19 0.14
CA SER A 69 -24.19 6.89 1.02
C SER A 69 -24.66 6.18 2.28
N GLU A 70 -23.89 5.18 2.71
CA GLU A 70 -24.00 4.60 4.05
C GLU A 70 -23.00 5.22 5.03
N ASP A 71 -22.05 6.02 4.53
CA ASP A 71 -20.96 6.61 5.33
C ASP A 71 -21.13 8.11 5.58
N PHE A 72 -22.07 8.76 4.89
CA PHE A 72 -22.27 10.20 4.94
C PHE A 72 -23.73 10.58 5.12
N GLU A 73 -23.97 11.58 5.96
CA GLU A 73 -25.15 12.40 5.89
C GLU A 73 -24.96 13.44 4.78
N VAL A 74 -25.90 13.53 3.84
CA VAL A 74 -25.84 14.46 2.71
C VAL A 74 -26.89 15.57 2.90
N GLU A 75 -26.42 16.80 3.08
CA GLU A 75 -27.28 17.98 3.21
C GLU A 75 -27.27 18.79 1.90
N THR A 76 -28.46 19.13 1.41
CA THR A 76 -28.62 20.05 0.27
C THR A 76 -28.41 21.49 0.73
N LEU A 77 -27.47 22.21 0.11
CA LEU A 77 -27.16 23.58 0.52
C LEU A 77 -28.09 24.60 -0.16
N ARG A 78 -28.54 25.60 0.60
CA ARG A 78 -29.37 26.72 0.13
C ARG A 78 -28.83 28.07 0.63
N GLY A 79 -29.19 29.15 -0.05
CA GLY A 79 -28.85 30.53 0.36
C GLY A 79 -27.36 30.75 0.62
N ALA A 80 -27.03 31.33 1.79
CA ALA A 80 -25.66 31.66 2.18
C ALA A 80 -24.71 30.45 2.21
N ALA A 81 -25.21 29.25 2.55
CA ALA A 81 -24.39 28.03 2.58
C ALA A 81 -23.95 27.59 1.17
N SER A 82 -24.84 27.75 0.17
CA SER A 82 -24.51 27.51 -1.23
C SER A 82 -23.48 28.52 -1.77
N ILE A 83 -23.60 29.80 -1.37
CA ILE A 83 -22.60 30.84 -1.71
C ILE A 83 -21.22 30.49 -1.12
N LYS A 84 -21.17 30.03 0.14
CA LYS A 84 -19.92 29.59 0.79
C LYS A 84 -19.29 28.41 0.05
N ALA A 85 -20.09 27.43 -0.40
CA ALA A 85 -19.60 26.31 -1.20
C ALA A 85 -19.05 26.78 -2.56
N ARG A 86 -19.79 27.62 -3.29
CA ARG A 86 -19.34 28.24 -4.57
C ARG A 86 -18.00 28.95 -4.43
N LEU A 87 -17.85 29.79 -3.40
CA LEU A 87 -16.60 30.49 -3.13
C LEU A 87 -15.46 29.51 -2.83
N ARG A 88 -15.71 28.44 -2.07
CA ARG A 88 -14.70 27.41 -1.80
C ARG A 88 -14.27 26.67 -3.06
N PHE A 89 -15.20 26.30 -3.94
CA PHE A 89 -14.87 25.71 -5.23
C PHE A 89 -14.06 26.64 -6.13
N ALA A 90 -14.34 27.95 -6.11
CA ALA A 90 -13.58 28.95 -6.86
C ALA A 90 -12.16 29.16 -6.29
N LEU A 91 -12.01 29.15 -4.96
CA LEU A 91 -10.71 29.33 -4.30
C LEU A 91 -9.84 28.07 -4.29
N ALA A 92 -10.42 26.88 -4.52
CA ALA A 92 -9.71 25.60 -4.61
C ALA A 92 -8.95 25.46 -5.95
N MET A 93 -8.04 26.40 -6.22
CA MET A 93 -7.26 26.49 -7.46
C MET A 93 -6.12 25.47 -7.53
N LYS A 94 -5.61 24.98 -6.39
CA LYS A 94 -4.55 23.96 -6.33
C LYS A 94 -5.15 22.57 -6.58
N ARG A 95 -4.51 21.76 -7.44
CA ARG A 95 -4.94 20.36 -7.70
C ARG A 95 -5.13 19.57 -6.41
N ASP A 96 -4.29 19.74 -5.38
CA ASP A 96 -4.42 19.04 -4.08
C ASP A 96 -5.67 19.39 -3.26
N GLY A 97 -6.33 20.51 -3.56
CA GLY A 97 -7.47 21.02 -2.78
C GLY A 97 -8.84 20.76 -3.42
N ARG A 98 -8.89 20.09 -4.58
CA ARG A 98 -10.12 19.77 -5.29
C ARG A 98 -9.98 18.42 -5.99
N LEU A 99 -10.97 17.55 -5.79
CA LEU A 99 -11.09 16.28 -6.48
C LEU A 99 -12.10 16.38 -7.61
N ARG A 100 -11.82 15.76 -8.75
CA ARG A 100 -12.69 15.76 -9.93
C ARG A 100 -12.95 14.33 -10.41
N PHE A 101 -14.18 13.88 -10.23
CA PHE A 101 -14.65 12.59 -10.70
C PHE A 101 -15.47 12.76 -11.99
N ALA A 102 -15.88 11.64 -12.60
CA ALA A 102 -16.65 11.64 -13.85
C ALA A 102 -17.94 12.45 -13.73
N THR A 103 -18.74 12.21 -12.69
CA THR A 103 -20.06 12.86 -12.52
C THR A 103 -20.09 13.99 -11.48
N CYS A 104 -19.04 14.15 -10.68
CA CYS A 104 -19.04 15.13 -9.59
C CYS A 104 -17.65 15.70 -9.28
N ALA A 105 -17.62 16.76 -8.47
CA ALA A 105 -16.39 17.28 -7.88
C ALA A 105 -16.55 17.48 -6.38
N ALA A 106 -15.45 17.31 -5.65
CA ALA A 106 -15.41 17.42 -4.20
C ALA A 106 -14.33 18.41 -3.74
N VAL A 107 -14.62 19.19 -2.70
CA VAL A 107 -13.67 20.08 -2.03
C VAL A 107 -13.73 19.85 -0.52
N PRO A 108 -12.59 19.57 0.14
CA PRO A 108 -12.56 19.36 1.59
C PRO A 108 -12.97 20.62 2.36
N HIS A 109 -13.85 20.44 3.35
CA HIS A 109 -14.35 21.43 4.29
C HIS A 109 -14.03 21.03 5.73
N GLY A 110 -14.04 21.99 6.66
CA GLY A 110 -13.68 21.76 8.06
C GLY A 110 -12.34 22.39 8.51
N PRO A 111 -11.79 21.94 9.66
CA PRO A 111 -10.61 22.50 10.31
C PRO A 111 -9.37 22.52 9.41
N ALA A 112 -8.48 23.50 9.65
CA ALA A 112 -7.25 23.64 8.87
C ALA A 112 -6.32 22.42 9.00
N THR A 113 -6.30 21.78 10.17
CA THR A 113 -5.52 20.56 10.45
C THR A 113 -6.00 19.39 9.60
N ALA A 114 -7.30 19.10 9.59
CA ALA A 114 -7.92 18.04 8.79
C ALA A 114 -7.67 18.24 7.29
N LYS A 115 -7.85 19.46 6.78
CA LYS A 115 -7.58 19.78 5.36
C LYS A 115 -6.11 19.63 4.98
N LYS A 116 -5.17 19.96 5.89
CA LYS A 116 -3.73 19.74 5.66
C LYS A 116 -3.39 18.26 5.60
N ALA A 117 -3.98 17.44 6.47
CA ALA A 117 -3.82 15.98 6.44
C ALA A 117 -4.35 15.39 5.12
N PHE A 118 -5.58 15.75 4.73
CA PHE A 118 -6.16 15.36 3.44
C PHE A 118 -5.27 15.76 2.26
N ALA A 119 -4.78 17.01 2.21
CA ALA A 119 -3.92 17.47 1.12
C ALA A 119 -2.59 16.71 1.06
N ALA A 120 -2.05 16.25 2.20
CA ALA A 120 -0.87 15.41 2.25
C ALA A 120 -1.15 14.01 1.65
N VAL A 121 -2.29 13.39 2.00
CA VAL A 121 -2.76 12.12 1.42
C VAL A 121 -2.96 12.25 -0.09
N ALA A 122 -3.75 13.22 -0.53
CA ALA A 122 -4.00 13.46 -1.94
C ALA A 122 -2.70 13.67 -2.73
N ARG A 123 -1.76 14.48 -2.21
CA ARG A 123 -0.47 14.72 -2.88
C ARG A 123 0.38 13.44 -2.97
N ARG A 124 0.45 12.65 -1.89
CA ARG A 124 1.20 11.40 -1.86
C ARG A 124 0.66 10.42 -2.89
N MET A 125 -0.65 10.21 -2.87
CA MET A 125 -1.37 9.34 -3.79
C MET A 125 -1.16 9.71 -5.26
N ARG A 126 -1.21 11.01 -5.60
CA ARG A 126 -0.89 11.44 -6.97
C ARG A 126 0.54 11.15 -7.37
N ARG A 127 1.50 11.41 -6.48
CA ARG A 127 2.91 11.18 -6.76
C ARG A 127 3.28 9.70 -6.84
N SER A 128 2.49 8.82 -6.21
CA SER A 128 2.61 7.36 -6.36
C SER A 128 1.79 6.81 -7.54
N GLY A 129 1.18 7.66 -8.38
CA GLY A 129 0.40 7.23 -9.54
C GLY A 129 -1.01 6.71 -9.21
N ALA A 130 -1.51 6.90 -7.99
CA ALA A 130 -2.83 6.45 -7.55
C ALA A 130 -3.69 7.64 -7.10
N ALA A 131 -3.86 8.67 -7.94
CA ALA A 131 -4.68 9.83 -7.59
C ALA A 131 -6.08 9.40 -7.11
N ILE A 132 -6.57 9.97 -5.99
CA ILE A 132 -7.90 9.66 -5.41
C ILE A 132 -9.01 9.81 -6.47
N ASP A 133 -8.89 10.84 -7.29
CA ASP A 133 -9.80 11.18 -8.38
C ASP A 133 -9.30 10.69 -9.76
N GLY A 134 -8.36 9.74 -9.76
CA GLY A 134 -7.74 9.20 -10.97
C GLY A 134 -8.40 7.90 -11.46
N PRO A 135 -8.16 7.54 -12.74
CA PRO A 135 -8.73 6.33 -13.33
C PRO A 135 -8.26 5.04 -12.65
N VAL A 136 -7.04 5.05 -12.08
CA VAL A 136 -6.45 3.90 -11.39
C VAL A 136 -7.26 3.50 -10.17
N VAL A 137 -7.53 4.47 -9.29
CA VAL A 137 -8.31 4.25 -8.06
C VAL A 137 -9.77 3.92 -8.40
N SER A 138 -10.31 4.54 -9.45
CA SER A 138 -11.66 4.20 -9.94
C SER A 138 -11.76 2.75 -10.43
N ARG A 139 -10.68 2.20 -11.00
CA ARG A 139 -10.62 0.82 -11.47
C ARG A 139 -10.27 -0.16 -10.36
N PHE A 140 -9.48 0.28 -9.39
CA PHE A 140 -8.93 -0.54 -8.30
C PHE A 140 -9.18 0.16 -6.95
N PRO A 141 -10.41 0.11 -6.42
CA PRO A 141 -10.77 0.77 -5.17
C PRO A 141 -10.00 0.25 -3.95
N GLU A 142 -9.40 -0.95 -4.03
CA GLU A 142 -8.55 -1.56 -3.02
C GLU A 142 -7.31 -0.72 -2.70
N LEU A 143 -6.85 0.13 -3.65
CA LEU A 143 -5.78 1.10 -3.42
C LEU A 143 -6.12 2.14 -2.35
N LEU A 144 -7.41 2.34 -2.07
CA LEU A 144 -7.88 3.13 -0.96
C LEU A 144 -8.30 2.23 0.20
N ARG A 145 -9.31 1.37 0.01
CA ARG A 145 -9.98 0.69 1.13
C ARG A 145 -9.34 -0.64 1.56
N GLY A 146 -8.28 -1.08 0.89
CA GLY A 146 -7.73 -2.43 1.05
C GLY A 146 -8.59 -3.50 0.37
N TRP A 147 -8.17 -4.76 0.52
CA TRP A 147 -8.93 -5.91 0.02
C TRP A 147 -9.95 -6.33 1.08
N SER A 148 -11.20 -6.49 0.67
CA SER A 148 -12.29 -6.99 1.51
C SER A 148 -13.14 -7.98 0.72
N SER A 149 -13.62 -9.03 1.37
CA SER A 149 -14.54 -10.01 0.80
C SER A 149 -15.80 -9.34 0.23
N ASP A 150 -16.01 -9.50 -1.08
CA ASP A 150 -17.34 -9.47 -1.70
C ASP A 150 -17.83 -10.94 -1.68
N PRO A 151 -19.10 -11.29 -1.38
CA PRO A 151 -19.51 -12.69 -1.18
C PRO A 151 -19.31 -13.62 -2.39
N ALA A 152 -18.92 -13.08 -3.54
CA ALA A 152 -18.61 -13.84 -4.74
C ALA A 152 -17.10 -14.13 -4.85
N THR A 153 -16.74 -15.36 -4.46
CA THR A 153 -15.71 -16.20 -5.08
C THR A 153 -14.26 -15.71 -5.09
N VAL A 154 -13.38 -16.38 -4.34
CA VAL A 154 -12.36 -17.32 -4.85
C VAL A 154 -11.98 -18.26 -3.70
N GLN A 155 -11.92 -19.58 -3.96
CA GLN A 155 -11.26 -20.51 -3.04
C GLN A 155 -9.78 -20.64 -3.43
N PRO A 156 -8.85 -20.64 -2.46
CA PRO A 156 -7.43 -20.70 -2.76
C PRO A 156 -7.08 -22.00 -3.48
N ARG A 157 -6.35 -21.92 -4.60
CA ARG A 157 -5.61 -23.06 -5.14
C ARG A 157 -4.30 -23.18 -4.38
N LEU A 158 -4.33 -23.88 -3.26
CA LEU A 158 -3.10 -24.31 -2.60
C LEU A 158 -2.53 -25.49 -3.38
N VAL A 159 -1.59 -25.22 -4.28
CA VAL A 159 -0.81 -26.26 -4.96
C VAL A 159 0.38 -26.62 -4.09
N GLN A 160 0.53 -27.89 -3.74
CA GLN A 160 1.75 -28.39 -3.08
C GLN A 160 2.92 -28.32 -4.06
N SER A 161 4.10 -27.85 -3.59
CA SER A 161 5.36 -27.70 -4.35
C SER A 161 5.44 -26.48 -5.29
N ALA A 162 4.95 -25.32 -4.84
CA ALA A 162 5.08 -24.08 -5.58
C ALA A 162 6.55 -23.65 -5.79
N LYS A 163 6.84 -23.04 -6.95
CA LYS A 163 8.14 -22.42 -7.25
C LYS A 163 8.34 -21.10 -6.51
N ALA A 164 7.25 -20.46 -6.09
CA ALA A 164 7.23 -19.19 -5.39
C ALA A 164 6.87 -19.37 -3.92
N ALA A 165 7.45 -18.53 -3.06
CA ALA A 165 6.98 -18.36 -1.69
C ALA A 165 6.63 -16.91 -1.39
N ILE A 166 5.59 -16.72 -0.59
CA ILE A 166 5.27 -15.42 0.01
C ILE A 166 5.74 -15.46 1.46
N VAL A 167 6.67 -14.59 1.80
CA VAL A 167 7.19 -14.40 3.16
C VAL A 167 6.54 -13.15 3.74
N LEU A 168 5.61 -13.37 4.67
CA LEU A 168 4.83 -12.33 5.31
C LEU A 168 5.28 -12.13 6.77
N HIS A 169 5.60 -10.89 7.15
CA HIS A 169 5.82 -10.53 8.55
C HIS A 169 4.60 -9.81 9.13
N LEU A 170 4.04 -10.32 10.24
CA LEU A 170 2.89 -9.76 10.93
C LEU A 170 3.24 -9.34 12.37
N TYR A 171 2.99 -8.06 12.64
CA TYR A 171 3.00 -7.46 13.98
C TYR A 171 1.61 -6.92 14.36
N TYR A 172 0.88 -6.34 13.40
CA TYR A 172 -0.43 -5.75 13.59
C TYR A 172 -1.54 -6.70 13.11
N GLU A 173 -2.36 -7.16 14.05
CA GLU A 173 -3.48 -8.07 13.80
C GLU A 173 -4.51 -7.47 12.83
N GLU A 174 -4.71 -6.16 12.88
CA GLU A 174 -5.73 -5.46 12.09
C GLU A 174 -5.41 -5.44 10.59
N THR A 175 -4.17 -5.73 10.20
CA THR A 175 -3.76 -5.82 8.79
C THR A 175 -3.93 -7.23 8.21
N TRP A 176 -4.15 -8.25 9.05
CA TRP A 176 -4.26 -9.62 8.58
C TRP A 176 -5.48 -9.87 7.68
N PRO A 177 -6.71 -9.44 8.05
CA PRO A 177 -7.88 -9.73 7.23
C PRO A 177 -7.75 -9.28 5.76
N GLU A 178 -7.25 -8.06 5.54
CA GLU A 178 -7.06 -7.54 4.16
C GLU A 178 -5.95 -8.28 3.40
N ILE A 179 -4.87 -8.69 4.09
CA ILE A 179 -3.78 -9.43 3.45
C ILE A 179 -4.24 -10.85 3.12
N ALA A 180 -5.00 -11.51 4.01
CA ALA A 180 -5.58 -12.81 3.76
C ALA A 180 -6.49 -12.80 2.53
N GLU A 181 -7.38 -11.81 2.42
CA GLU A 181 -8.25 -11.61 1.25
C GLU A 181 -7.46 -11.43 -0.05
N LEU A 182 -6.41 -10.61 -0.03
CA LEU A 182 -5.51 -10.45 -1.18
C LEU A 182 -4.87 -11.79 -1.58
N LEU A 183 -4.33 -12.53 -0.62
CA LEU A 183 -3.63 -13.79 -0.87
C LEU A 183 -4.57 -14.90 -1.37
N GLN A 184 -5.83 -14.94 -0.91
CA GLN A 184 -6.82 -15.92 -1.37
C GLN A 184 -7.23 -15.70 -2.83
N ARG A 185 -7.12 -14.47 -3.33
CA ARG A 185 -7.45 -14.09 -4.73
C ARG A 185 -6.26 -14.19 -5.68
N LEU A 186 -5.09 -14.54 -5.17
CA LEU A 186 -3.87 -14.53 -5.97
C LEU A 186 -3.91 -15.65 -7.02
N ASP A 187 -3.82 -15.29 -8.29
CA ASP A 187 -3.75 -16.22 -9.42
C ASP A 187 -2.29 -16.70 -9.66
N LEU A 188 -1.70 -17.28 -8.61
CA LEU A 188 -0.35 -17.83 -8.58
C LEU A 188 -0.30 -18.98 -7.56
N ASP A 189 0.42 -20.06 -7.89
CA ASP A 189 0.74 -21.11 -6.91
C ASP A 189 1.89 -20.62 -6.01
N PHE A 190 1.68 -20.62 -4.69
CA PHE A 190 2.69 -20.21 -3.72
C PHE A 190 2.65 -21.02 -2.42
N ASP A 191 3.82 -21.18 -1.79
CA ASP A 191 3.92 -21.54 -0.37
C ASP A 191 3.86 -20.26 0.48
N LEU A 192 3.16 -20.31 1.62
CA LEU A 192 3.07 -19.18 2.56
C LEU A 192 3.97 -19.44 3.78
N ILE A 193 4.88 -18.51 4.05
CA ILE A 193 5.70 -18.49 5.27
C ILE A 193 5.35 -17.20 6.03
N VAL A 194 4.81 -17.33 7.23
CA VAL A 194 4.42 -16.19 8.06
C VAL A 194 5.26 -16.14 9.32
N THR A 195 5.87 -14.98 9.58
CA THR A 195 6.51 -14.69 10.86
C THR A 195 5.57 -13.80 11.68
N VAL A 196 5.26 -14.23 12.89
CA VAL A 196 4.34 -13.55 13.82
C VAL A 196 5.11 -13.19 15.08
N VAL A 197 4.98 -11.94 15.53
CA VAL A 197 5.66 -11.50 16.76
C VAL A 197 5.07 -12.19 18.00
N SER A 198 5.93 -12.62 18.93
CA SER A 198 5.55 -13.28 20.18
C SER A 198 4.49 -12.52 20.98
N GLY A 199 3.53 -13.24 21.58
CA GLY A 199 2.41 -12.66 22.31
C GLY A 199 1.21 -12.29 21.41
N LYS A 200 1.15 -12.86 20.21
CA LYS A 200 0.09 -12.66 19.20
C LYS A 200 -0.52 -14.00 18.78
N ASP A 201 -0.83 -14.87 19.75
CA ASP A 201 -1.22 -16.26 19.49
C ASP A 201 -2.48 -16.36 18.63
N GLY A 202 -3.49 -15.51 18.88
CA GLY A 202 -4.70 -15.44 18.05
C GLY A 202 -4.42 -15.06 16.58
N LEU A 203 -3.35 -14.30 16.32
CA LEU A 203 -2.93 -13.99 14.94
C LEU A 203 -2.34 -15.21 14.25
N ALA A 204 -1.50 -15.97 14.95
CA ALA A 204 -0.91 -17.20 14.44
C ALA A 204 -1.99 -18.25 14.15
N GLU A 205 -2.97 -18.40 15.06
CA GLU A 205 -4.14 -19.27 14.87
C GLU A 205 -4.98 -18.84 13.66
N GLY A 206 -5.27 -17.53 13.54
CA GLY A 206 -6.01 -16.99 12.40
C GLY A 206 -5.32 -17.22 11.05
N VAL A 207 -3.98 -17.19 11.02
CA VAL A 207 -3.21 -17.55 9.83
C VAL A 207 -3.35 -19.03 9.50
N ALA A 208 -3.14 -19.91 10.49
CA ALA A 208 -3.25 -21.36 10.30
C ALA A 208 -4.66 -21.79 9.87
N GLN A 209 -5.69 -21.14 10.39
CA GLN A 209 -7.08 -21.40 10.01
C GLN A 209 -7.37 -21.00 8.56
N ALA A 210 -6.94 -19.81 8.14
CA ALA A 210 -7.19 -19.33 6.78
C ALA A 210 -6.29 -20.02 5.73
N PHE A 211 -5.10 -20.46 6.13
CA PHE A 211 -4.13 -21.15 5.27
C PHE A 211 -3.53 -22.38 5.98
N PRO A 212 -4.22 -23.55 5.97
CA PRO A 212 -3.77 -24.76 6.68
C PRO A 212 -2.41 -25.32 6.25
N GLY A 213 -1.84 -24.86 5.13
CA GLY A 213 -0.50 -25.22 4.65
C GLY A 213 0.59 -24.17 4.94
N ALA A 214 0.25 -23.07 5.62
CA ALA A 214 1.20 -22.01 5.92
C ALA A 214 2.20 -22.45 7.00
N GLU A 215 3.48 -22.12 6.81
CA GLU A 215 4.48 -22.23 7.86
C GLU A 215 4.42 -20.98 8.74
N VAL A 216 3.99 -21.13 9.98
CA VAL A 216 3.92 -20.02 10.95
C VAL A 216 5.08 -20.11 11.93
N ARG A 217 5.83 -19.02 12.06
CA ARG A 217 6.96 -18.90 12.99
C ARG A 217 6.76 -17.77 13.98
N ILE A 218 6.82 -18.09 15.27
CA ILE A 218 6.81 -17.08 16.32
C ILE A 218 8.22 -16.50 16.49
N VAL A 219 8.33 -15.17 16.45
CA VAL A 219 9.62 -14.45 16.52
C VAL A 219 9.56 -13.31 17.54
N GLU A 220 10.73 -12.88 18.03
CA GLU A 220 10.82 -11.71 18.90
C GLU A 220 10.49 -10.41 18.15
N ASN A 221 9.99 -9.40 18.85
CA ASN A 221 9.84 -8.05 18.30
C ASN A 221 11.21 -7.33 18.19
N ARG A 222 12.02 -7.74 17.21
CA ARG A 222 13.39 -7.23 17.02
C ARG A 222 13.74 -7.18 15.54
N GLY A 223 14.28 -6.05 15.09
CA GLY A 223 14.63 -5.84 13.68
C GLY A 223 13.44 -5.81 12.72
N ARG A 224 12.22 -5.62 13.26
CA ARG A 224 10.95 -5.49 12.53
C ARG A 224 10.77 -6.62 11.51
N ASP A 225 10.35 -6.30 10.30
CA ASP A 225 10.18 -7.27 9.21
C ASP A 225 11.50 -7.71 8.54
N VAL A 226 12.62 -7.04 8.85
CA VAL A 226 13.92 -7.29 8.22
C VAL A 226 14.62 -8.47 8.86
N ARG A 227 14.73 -8.51 10.19
CA ARG A 227 15.42 -9.61 10.89
C ARG A 227 14.75 -10.96 10.66
N PRO A 228 13.42 -11.14 10.79
CA PRO A 228 12.78 -12.43 10.55
C PRO A 228 12.97 -12.94 9.12
N PHE A 229 12.93 -12.04 8.14
CA PHE A 229 13.26 -12.39 6.76
C PHE A 229 14.72 -12.83 6.61
N LEU A 230 15.64 -12.11 7.24
CA LEU A 230 17.06 -12.44 7.21
C LEU A 230 17.36 -13.79 7.91
N GLN A 231 16.68 -14.10 9.01
CA GLN A 231 16.78 -15.42 9.67
C GLN A 231 16.38 -16.55 8.71
N LEU A 232 15.23 -16.42 8.03
CA LEU A 232 14.79 -17.38 7.02
C LEU A 232 15.82 -17.56 5.89
N LEU A 233 16.47 -16.46 5.46
CA LEU A 233 17.52 -16.49 4.45
C LEU A 233 18.78 -17.21 4.96
N GLU A 234 19.26 -16.86 6.14
CA GLU A 234 20.49 -17.41 6.75
C GLU A 234 20.37 -18.91 7.03
N GLU A 235 19.21 -19.35 7.53
CA GLU A 235 18.87 -20.76 7.75
C GLU A 235 18.73 -21.58 6.46
N GLY A 236 18.76 -20.94 5.29
CA GLY A 236 18.56 -21.61 4.00
C GLY A 236 17.11 -22.06 3.77
N ARG A 237 16.16 -21.59 4.59
CA ARG A 237 14.76 -21.97 4.47
C ARG A 237 14.19 -21.55 3.12
N LEU A 238 14.71 -20.47 2.54
CA LEU A 238 14.27 -19.94 1.26
C LEU A 238 14.91 -20.63 0.04
N ASP A 239 15.92 -21.49 0.24
CA ASP A 239 16.76 -22.04 -0.85
C ASP A 239 15.98 -22.94 -1.83
N ARG A 240 14.86 -23.51 -1.39
CA ARG A 240 14.01 -24.38 -2.23
C ARG A 240 13.16 -23.62 -3.24
N TYR A 241 13.00 -22.30 -3.07
CA TYR A 241 12.13 -21.49 -3.92
C TYR A 241 12.92 -20.82 -5.02
N ARG A 242 12.31 -20.74 -6.20
CA ARG A 242 12.85 -19.97 -7.31
C ARG A 242 12.64 -18.47 -7.09
N TYR A 243 11.49 -18.11 -6.53
CA TYR A 243 11.06 -16.73 -6.29
C TYR A 243 10.53 -16.57 -4.87
N VAL A 244 10.89 -15.48 -4.21
CA VAL A 244 10.33 -15.11 -2.90
C VAL A 244 9.74 -13.70 -2.97
N CYS A 245 8.47 -13.56 -2.62
CA CYS A 245 7.82 -12.27 -2.37
C CYS A 245 7.91 -11.95 -0.87
N LYS A 246 8.66 -10.92 -0.51
CA LYS A 246 8.72 -10.41 0.85
C LYS A 246 7.68 -9.30 1.02
N ILE A 247 6.77 -9.46 1.98
CA ILE A 247 5.74 -8.47 2.35
C ILE A 247 5.60 -8.36 3.88
N HIS A 248 4.89 -7.33 4.36
CA HIS A 248 4.65 -7.14 5.78
C HIS A 248 3.30 -6.45 6.07
N GLY A 249 2.77 -6.66 7.29
CA GLY A 249 1.56 -6.02 7.81
C GLY A 249 1.78 -4.69 8.55
N LYS A 250 2.90 -3.97 8.33
CA LYS A 250 3.17 -2.71 9.06
C LYS A 250 2.04 -1.69 8.86
N LYS A 251 1.63 -1.05 9.96
CA LYS A 251 0.73 0.12 9.95
C LYS A 251 1.42 1.34 10.56
N SER A 252 0.92 2.52 10.23
CA SER A 252 1.28 3.75 10.95
C SER A 252 0.37 3.89 12.17
N LEU A 253 0.93 4.26 13.31
CA LEU A 253 0.18 4.37 14.57
C LEU A 253 -0.96 5.40 14.47
N GLU A 254 -2.09 5.07 15.10
CA GLU A 254 -3.26 5.94 15.24
C GLU A 254 -2.89 7.22 16.02
N GLY A 255 -3.51 8.34 15.67
CA GLY A 255 -3.18 9.66 16.23
C GLY A 255 -1.99 10.36 15.56
N ASN A 256 -1.20 9.65 14.73
CA ASN A 256 -0.27 10.31 13.82
C ASN A 256 -1.07 10.93 12.65
N ARG A 257 -0.77 12.19 12.31
CA ARG A 257 -1.35 12.93 11.15
C ARG A 257 -1.18 12.21 9.81
N PHE A 258 -0.46 11.09 9.78
CA PHE A 258 -0.10 10.28 8.64
C PHE A 258 -0.60 8.83 8.72
N ALA A 259 -1.48 8.45 9.67
CA ALA A 259 -1.99 7.07 9.78
C ALA A 259 -2.59 6.56 8.45
N GLY A 260 -3.44 7.37 7.80
CA GLY A 260 -3.97 7.08 6.47
C GLY A 260 -2.91 7.02 5.36
N LEU A 261 -1.80 7.74 5.48
CA LEU A 261 -0.68 7.62 4.53
C LEU A 261 -0.02 6.24 4.60
N GLY A 262 0.06 5.65 5.80
CA GLY A 262 0.63 4.32 5.99
C GLY A 262 -0.19 3.24 5.30
N ALA A 263 -1.53 3.31 5.41
CA ALA A 263 -2.43 2.38 4.74
C ALA A 263 -2.33 2.49 3.21
N VAL A 264 -2.45 3.70 2.64
CA VAL A 264 -2.26 3.96 1.20
C VAL A 264 -0.92 3.39 0.72
N TRP A 265 0.15 3.59 1.48
CA TRP A 265 1.46 3.08 1.12
C TRP A 265 1.46 1.56 1.05
N ARG A 266 1.00 0.89 2.12
CA ARG A 266 0.91 -0.58 2.16
C ARG A 266 0.06 -1.11 1.01
N HIS A 267 -1.13 -0.55 0.80
CA HIS A 267 -2.04 -0.95 -0.28
C HIS A 267 -1.38 -0.81 -1.65
N ARG A 268 -0.69 0.31 -1.91
CA ARG A 268 0.00 0.50 -3.18
C ARG A 268 1.14 -0.50 -3.41
N MET A 269 1.94 -0.81 -2.37
CA MET A 269 3.00 -1.83 -2.49
C MET A 269 2.42 -3.23 -2.73
N LEU A 270 1.41 -3.62 -1.95
CA LEU A 270 0.73 -4.90 -2.12
C LEU A 270 0.06 -5.00 -3.49
N PHE A 271 -0.54 -3.92 -3.99
CA PHE A 271 -1.14 -3.87 -5.31
C PHE A 271 -0.10 -4.07 -6.41
N ASP A 272 1.01 -3.32 -6.37
CA ASP A 272 2.07 -3.42 -7.40
C ASP A 272 2.72 -4.81 -7.42
N LEU A 273 2.81 -5.52 -6.28
CA LEU A 273 3.50 -6.82 -6.19
C LEU A 273 2.60 -8.05 -6.30
N LEU A 274 1.33 -7.94 -5.92
CA LEU A 274 0.41 -9.09 -5.76
C LEU A 274 -1.01 -8.77 -6.26
N GLY A 275 -1.56 -7.62 -5.89
CA GLY A 275 -2.99 -7.37 -6.03
C GLY A 275 -3.46 -6.86 -7.38
N ALA A 276 -2.56 -6.31 -8.21
CA ALA A 276 -2.92 -5.93 -9.57
C ALA A 276 -3.11 -7.18 -10.43
N PRO A 277 -4.18 -7.26 -11.26
CA PRO A 277 -4.45 -8.44 -12.09
C PRO A 277 -3.25 -8.85 -12.94
N GLY A 278 -2.79 -10.09 -12.75
CA GLY A 278 -1.65 -10.65 -13.48
C GLY A 278 -0.26 -10.19 -13.01
N ALA A 279 -0.14 -9.26 -12.05
CA ALA A 279 1.16 -8.71 -11.65
C ALA A 279 2.11 -9.77 -11.10
N ALA A 280 1.67 -10.60 -10.15
CA ALA A 280 2.51 -11.64 -9.57
C ALA A 280 3.00 -12.66 -10.63
N ARG A 281 2.13 -13.03 -11.57
CA ARG A 281 2.48 -13.90 -12.70
C ARG A 281 3.49 -13.24 -13.64
N ALA A 282 3.23 -12.00 -14.05
CA ALA A 282 4.14 -11.24 -14.91
C ALA A 282 5.53 -11.07 -14.28
N ILE A 283 5.61 -10.88 -12.96
CA ILE A 283 6.87 -10.84 -12.22
C ILE A 283 7.62 -12.17 -12.34
N CYS A 284 6.95 -13.30 -12.12
CA CYS A 284 7.55 -14.63 -12.31
C CYS A 284 8.00 -14.86 -13.75
N GLU A 285 7.21 -14.44 -14.74
CA GLU A 285 7.55 -14.54 -16.17
C GLU A 285 8.78 -13.67 -16.52
N ILE A 286 8.92 -12.47 -15.93
CA ILE A 286 10.11 -11.65 -16.11
C ILE A 286 11.34 -12.35 -15.55
N PHE A 287 11.25 -12.97 -14.37
CA PHE A 287 12.35 -13.78 -13.87
C PHE A 287 12.61 -15.00 -14.76
N ASP A 288 11.60 -15.66 -15.31
CA ASP A 288 11.80 -16.79 -16.22
C ASP A 288 12.53 -16.37 -17.50
N ALA A 289 12.12 -15.26 -18.10
CA ALA A 289 12.66 -14.75 -19.35
C ALA A 289 14.03 -14.05 -19.20
N HIS A 290 14.32 -13.47 -18.03
CA HIS A 290 15.53 -12.69 -17.79
C HIS A 290 16.31 -13.22 -16.57
N PRO A 291 17.22 -14.19 -16.76
CA PRO A 291 18.04 -14.75 -15.67
C PRO A 291 18.87 -13.71 -14.92
N GLY A 292 19.25 -12.60 -15.58
CA GLY A 292 20.01 -11.50 -14.96
C GLY A 292 19.17 -10.53 -14.11
N VAL A 293 17.87 -10.75 -13.95
CA VAL A 293 17.04 -9.98 -13.01
C VAL A 293 16.97 -10.74 -11.70
N GLY A 294 17.43 -10.11 -10.61
CA GLY A 294 17.48 -10.72 -9.27
C GLY A 294 16.41 -10.20 -8.32
N MET A 295 15.88 -8.99 -8.54
CA MET A 295 14.87 -8.38 -7.67
C MET A 295 13.90 -7.47 -8.44
N ILE A 296 12.64 -7.49 -8.03
CA ILE A 296 11.57 -6.65 -8.57
C ILE A 296 10.78 -6.05 -7.40
N GLY A 297 10.62 -4.74 -7.35
CA GLY A 297 9.89 -4.06 -6.28
C GLY A 297 8.95 -2.96 -6.77
N PRO A 298 8.17 -2.33 -5.88
CA PRO A 298 7.16 -1.34 -6.26
C PRO A 298 7.83 -0.05 -6.76
N ARG A 299 7.65 0.28 -8.05
CA ARG A 299 8.30 1.45 -8.70
C ARG A 299 8.02 2.74 -7.96
N ALA A 300 6.78 2.92 -7.47
CA ALA A 300 6.37 4.12 -6.75
C ALA A 300 7.17 4.36 -5.45
N TYR A 301 7.77 3.32 -4.86
CA TYR A 301 8.55 3.42 -3.62
C TYR A 301 10.01 3.01 -3.79
N ARG A 302 10.51 2.96 -5.03
CA ARG A 302 11.94 2.87 -5.32
C ARG A 302 12.59 4.23 -5.07
N TYR A 303 13.48 4.30 -4.09
CA TYR A 303 14.11 5.52 -3.61
C TYR A 303 15.61 5.52 -3.92
N PRO A 304 16.21 6.70 -4.18
CA PRO A 304 15.61 8.04 -4.18
C PRO A 304 14.63 8.31 -5.33
N SER A 305 13.66 9.22 -5.13
CA SER A 305 12.67 9.57 -6.16
C SER A 305 12.06 10.97 -5.94
N ALA A 306 11.09 11.36 -6.76
CA ALA A 306 10.30 12.58 -6.55
C ALA A 306 9.55 12.60 -5.20
N LEU A 307 9.40 11.43 -4.57
CA LEU A 307 8.80 11.27 -3.24
C LEU A 307 9.79 11.48 -2.10
N CYS A 308 11.07 11.20 -2.31
CA CYS A 308 12.11 11.30 -1.29
C CYS A 308 13.46 11.68 -1.93
N SER A 309 14.01 12.83 -1.51
CA SER A 309 15.32 13.29 -2.01
C SER A 309 16.43 12.33 -1.61
N LEU A 310 17.56 12.37 -2.33
CA LEU A 310 18.74 11.55 -2.03
C LEU A 310 19.19 11.69 -0.57
N GLU A 311 19.30 12.92 -0.07
CA GLU A 311 19.71 13.20 1.32
C GLU A 311 18.77 12.55 2.34
N ARG A 312 17.45 12.70 2.17
CA ARG A 312 16.45 12.05 3.03
C ARG A 312 16.44 10.53 2.88
N SER A 313 16.80 10.04 1.69
CA SER A 313 16.91 8.60 1.44
C SER A 313 18.09 7.99 2.17
N TRP A 314 19.20 8.71 2.34
CA TRP A 314 20.30 8.29 3.21
C TRP A 314 19.91 8.30 4.69
N GLY A 315 19.29 9.40 5.14
CA GLY A 315 18.87 9.56 6.53
C GLY A 315 20.03 9.42 7.53
N GLU A 316 19.72 8.99 8.74
CA GLU A 316 20.71 8.83 9.82
C GLU A 316 21.62 7.60 9.60
N ASN A 317 21.23 6.70 8.71
CA ASN A 317 21.90 5.42 8.50
C ASN A 317 23.09 5.45 7.53
N ARG A 318 23.48 6.62 7.01
CA ARG A 318 24.50 6.73 5.96
C ARG A 318 25.79 5.98 6.31
N ALA A 319 26.39 6.24 7.48
CA ALA A 319 27.66 5.63 7.87
C ALA A 319 27.55 4.09 7.96
N ARG A 320 26.47 3.59 8.57
CA ARG A 320 26.22 2.16 8.72
C ARG A 320 25.98 1.46 7.37
N VAL A 321 25.26 2.13 6.46
CA VAL A 321 25.04 1.61 5.10
C VAL A 321 26.36 1.50 4.33
N LEU A 322 27.25 2.50 4.44
CA LEU A 322 28.56 2.47 3.78
C LEU A 322 29.46 1.35 4.32
N ASP A 323 29.50 1.15 5.64
CA ASP A 323 30.24 0.05 6.28
C ASP A 323 29.75 -1.33 5.78
N LEU A 324 28.44 -1.56 5.81
CA LEU A 324 27.85 -2.81 5.35
C LEU A 324 28.00 -3.01 3.84
N ALA A 325 27.93 -1.93 3.04
CA ALA A 325 28.18 -1.98 1.60
C ALA A 325 29.62 -2.45 1.30
N GLN A 326 30.61 -1.94 2.04
CA GLN A 326 32.00 -2.38 1.91
C GLN A 326 32.14 -3.89 2.21
N ARG A 327 31.44 -4.39 3.24
CA ARG A 327 31.39 -5.83 3.56
C ARG A 327 30.73 -6.68 2.47
N LEU A 328 29.82 -6.10 1.69
CA LEU A 328 29.24 -6.72 0.48
C LEU A 328 30.15 -6.64 -0.76
N GLY A 329 31.32 -5.98 -0.66
CA GLY A 329 32.22 -5.75 -1.79
C GLY A 329 31.82 -4.56 -2.67
N VAL A 330 30.95 -3.67 -2.18
CA VAL A 330 30.50 -2.45 -2.89
C VAL A 330 31.33 -1.26 -2.42
N ALA A 331 32.07 -0.64 -3.33
CA ALA A 331 32.89 0.54 -3.04
C ALA A 331 32.06 1.84 -3.04
N ASP A 332 32.45 2.80 -2.20
CA ASP A 332 31.95 4.19 -2.23
C ASP A 332 32.76 5.02 -3.25
N PRO A 333 32.14 5.91 -4.06
CA PRO A 333 30.71 6.18 -4.12
C PRO A 333 29.92 5.12 -4.88
N PHE A 334 28.76 4.75 -4.32
CA PHE A 334 27.73 4.03 -5.06
C PHE A 334 26.41 4.80 -5.08
N ARG A 335 25.62 4.55 -6.12
CA ARG A 335 24.28 5.11 -6.22
C ARG A 335 23.34 4.39 -5.25
N LEU A 336 22.79 5.11 -4.28
CA LEU A 336 21.71 4.58 -3.43
C LEU A 336 20.48 4.30 -4.30
N ASP A 337 19.94 3.08 -4.17
CA ASP A 337 18.76 2.63 -4.88
C ASP A 337 18.15 1.45 -4.12
N PHE A 338 16.91 1.60 -3.63
CA PHE A 338 16.26 0.60 -2.78
C PHE A 338 14.73 0.75 -2.79
N PHE A 339 14.01 -0.29 -2.36
CA PHE A 339 12.55 -0.21 -2.17
C PHE A 339 12.22 0.17 -0.72
N CYS A 340 11.79 1.41 -0.52
CA CYS A 340 11.40 1.90 0.79
C CYS A 340 10.09 1.24 1.24
N GLY A 341 10.07 0.70 2.45
CA GLY A 341 9.02 -0.19 2.95
C GLY A 341 9.35 -1.68 2.81
N THR A 342 10.57 -2.04 2.36
CA THR A 342 11.12 -3.41 2.38
C THR A 342 10.14 -4.49 1.87
N MET A 343 9.40 -4.20 0.79
CA MET A 343 8.58 -5.16 0.06
C MET A 343 9.10 -5.34 -1.36
N PHE A 344 9.32 -6.58 -1.77
CA PHE A 344 9.86 -6.91 -3.10
C PHE A 344 9.73 -8.40 -3.40
N TRP A 345 9.80 -8.74 -4.68
CA TRP A 345 10.13 -10.07 -5.15
C TRP A 345 11.64 -10.20 -5.37
N VAL A 346 12.21 -11.36 -5.05
CA VAL A 346 13.65 -11.63 -5.19
C VAL A 346 13.90 -13.10 -5.53
N ARG A 347 15.00 -13.41 -6.22
CA ARG A 347 15.54 -14.77 -6.20
C ARG A 347 16.34 -14.95 -4.91
N PRO A 348 16.08 -15.97 -4.09
CA PRO A 348 16.85 -16.18 -2.86
C PRO A 348 18.37 -16.23 -3.09
N SER A 349 18.80 -16.81 -4.23
CA SER A 349 20.21 -16.88 -4.64
C SER A 349 20.86 -15.51 -4.83
N SER A 350 20.11 -14.48 -5.23
CA SER A 350 20.61 -13.11 -5.43
C SER A 350 21.02 -12.44 -4.11
N LEU A 351 20.58 -12.98 -2.98
CA LEU A 351 20.93 -12.48 -1.65
C LEU A 351 22.07 -13.27 -1.00
N ARG A 352 22.80 -14.12 -1.75
CA ARG A 352 23.90 -14.94 -1.22
C ARG A 352 24.99 -14.13 -0.51
N LEU A 353 25.34 -12.96 -1.03
CA LEU A 353 26.35 -12.09 -0.42
C LEU A 353 25.85 -11.54 0.91
N LEU A 354 24.60 -11.09 0.96
CA LEU A 354 23.97 -10.63 2.19
C LEU A 354 23.86 -11.76 3.22
N ARG A 355 23.46 -12.96 2.78
CA ARG A 355 23.40 -14.16 3.63
C ARG A 355 24.74 -14.47 4.30
N SER A 356 25.85 -14.30 3.57
CA SER A 356 27.20 -14.59 4.10
C SER A 356 27.65 -13.65 5.21
N LEU A 357 26.98 -12.50 5.40
CA LEU A 357 27.30 -11.55 6.47
C LEU A 357 26.75 -11.96 7.84
N SER A 358 25.82 -12.94 7.90
CA SER A 358 25.24 -13.50 9.13
C SER A 358 24.81 -12.43 10.16
N LEU A 359 24.01 -11.46 9.72
CA LEU A 359 23.66 -10.27 10.50
C LEU A 359 22.43 -10.46 11.40
N SER A 360 21.69 -11.58 11.31
CA SER A 360 20.43 -11.77 12.05
C SER A 360 20.56 -11.67 13.58
N GLN A 361 21.74 -11.95 14.11
CA GLN A 361 22.06 -11.86 15.55
C GLN A 361 22.48 -10.44 15.98
N GLY A 362 22.80 -9.56 15.04
CA GLY A 362 23.34 -8.22 15.31
C GLY A 362 22.30 -7.11 15.48
N PHE A 363 21.01 -7.42 15.44
CA PHE A 363 19.95 -6.41 15.59
C PHE A 363 19.82 -5.92 17.02
N GLU A 364 19.69 -4.61 17.19
CA GLU A 364 19.43 -3.98 18.47
C GLU A 364 18.01 -4.29 18.99
N ALA A 365 17.79 -4.09 20.29
CA ALA A 365 16.44 -4.12 20.85
C ALA A 365 15.56 -3.04 20.20
N GLU A 366 14.28 -3.36 19.95
CA GLU A 366 13.35 -2.42 19.32
C GLU A 366 13.15 -1.19 20.22
N SER A 367 13.45 -0.01 19.67
CA SER A 367 13.39 1.29 20.36
C SER A 367 12.28 2.20 19.84
N GLY A 368 11.56 1.80 18.78
CA GLY A 368 10.58 2.65 18.10
C GLY A 368 11.21 3.67 17.15
N ALA A 369 12.55 3.66 16.97
CA ALA A 369 13.25 4.61 16.11
C ALA A 369 12.75 4.55 14.65
N LEU A 370 12.70 5.71 13.99
CA LEU A 370 12.26 5.81 12.59
C LEU A 370 13.41 5.60 11.59
N ASP A 371 14.66 5.68 12.05
CA ASP A 371 15.89 5.40 11.29
C ASP A 371 17.02 5.05 12.29
N GLY A 372 18.24 4.84 11.80
CA GLY A 372 19.47 4.62 12.59
C GLY A 372 19.77 3.17 12.98
N GLY A 373 18.76 2.29 13.00
CA GLY A 373 18.91 0.86 13.31
C GLY A 373 19.37 0.00 12.13
N LEU A 374 19.76 -1.25 12.42
CA LEU A 374 20.27 -2.20 11.42
C LEU A 374 19.23 -2.55 10.35
N GLU A 375 17.95 -2.68 10.74
CA GLU A 375 16.82 -2.91 9.83
C GLU A 375 16.73 -1.83 8.74
N HIS A 376 16.96 -0.57 9.11
CA HIS A 376 16.89 0.57 8.19
C HIS A 376 18.14 0.67 7.30
N ALA A 377 19.31 0.22 7.78
CA ALA A 377 20.50 0.10 6.93
C ALA A 377 20.33 -1.03 5.89
N LEU A 378 19.77 -2.17 6.31
CA LEU A 378 19.51 -3.30 5.43
C LEU A 378 18.40 -3.04 4.39
N GLU A 379 17.36 -2.28 4.75
CA GLU A 379 16.36 -1.79 3.77
C GLU A 379 17.05 -1.15 2.55
N ARG A 380 18.09 -0.36 2.80
CA ARG A 380 18.87 0.36 1.76
C ARG A 380 19.85 -0.53 1.00
N LEU A 381 20.13 -1.73 1.50
CA LEU A 381 21.17 -2.62 0.97
C LEU A 381 20.63 -3.88 0.30
N PHE A 382 19.36 -4.25 0.46
CA PHE A 382 18.81 -5.41 -0.25
C PHE A 382 19.04 -5.35 -1.76
N SER A 383 18.72 -4.21 -2.38
CA SER A 383 18.96 -4.02 -3.83
C SER A 383 20.45 -4.00 -4.17
N LYS A 384 21.30 -3.43 -3.31
CA LYS A 384 22.76 -3.43 -3.53
C LYS A 384 23.36 -4.82 -3.40
N ALA A 385 22.86 -5.68 -2.52
CA ALA A 385 23.30 -7.06 -2.41
C ALA A 385 23.00 -7.88 -3.68
N VAL A 386 21.87 -7.59 -4.34
CA VAL A 386 21.49 -8.19 -5.63
C VAL A 386 22.43 -7.72 -6.74
N GLU A 387 22.69 -6.41 -6.82
CA GLU A 387 23.62 -5.86 -7.82
C GLU A 387 25.07 -6.31 -7.61
N ALA A 388 25.52 -6.40 -6.35
CA ALA A 388 26.82 -6.96 -6.01
C ALA A 388 26.96 -8.45 -6.42
N SER A 389 25.83 -9.15 -6.55
CA SER A 389 25.80 -10.53 -7.07
C SER A 389 25.82 -10.60 -8.61
N GLY A 390 25.87 -9.44 -9.30
CA GLY A 390 25.91 -9.34 -10.76
C GLY A 390 24.52 -9.29 -11.43
N GLU A 391 23.46 -9.09 -10.65
CA GLU A 391 22.08 -9.11 -11.13
C GLU A 391 21.44 -7.72 -11.10
N THR A 392 20.35 -7.55 -11.83
CA THR A 392 19.66 -6.26 -11.98
C THR A 392 18.40 -6.19 -11.11
N VAL A 393 18.03 -4.94 -10.77
CA VAL A 393 16.86 -4.61 -9.96
C VAL A 393 15.86 -3.83 -10.81
N LEU A 394 14.62 -4.30 -10.90
CA LEU A 394 13.54 -3.65 -11.64
C LEU A 394 12.43 -3.10 -10.73
N GLY A 395 11.79 -2.01 -11.15
CA GLY A 395 10.58 -1.49 -10.54
C GLY A 395 9.36 -1.86 -11.39
N ILE A 396 8.29 -2.36 -10.76
CA ILE A 396 6.99 -2.63 -11.40
C ILE A 396 5.96 -1.56 -11.04
N SER A 397 5.09 -1.23 -12.00
CA SER A 397 3.82 -0.55 -11.76
C SER A 397 2.68 -1.54 -12.01
N GLY A 398 1.88 -1.86 -10.99
CA GLY A 398 0.79 -2.84 -11.12
C GLY A 398 -0.30 -2.39 -12.10
N GLU A 399 -0.47 -1.08 -12.30
CA GLU A 399 -1.46 -0.54 -13.24
C GLU A 399 -1.13 -0.85 -14.70
N SER A 400 0.12 -0.64 -15.10
CA SER A 400 0.58 -0.77 -16.48
C SER A 400 1.31 -2.08 -16.75
N LEU A 401 1.65 -2.84 -15.70
CA LEU A 401 2.53 -4.01 -15.74
C LEU A 401 3.87 -3.73 -16.43
N GLU A 402 4.32 -2.48 -16.39
CA GLU A 402 5.62 -2.10 -16.93
C GLU A 402 6.72 -2.40 -15.92
N PHE A 403 7.86 -2.85 -16.43
CA PHE A 403 9.09 -3.08 -15.67
C PHE A 403 10.15 -2.09 -16.11
N THR A 404 10.78 -1.41 -15.15
CA THR A 404 11.82 -0.40 -15.45
C THR A 404 13.04 -0.60 -14.57
N GLN A 405 14.23 -0.43 -15.15
CA GLN A 405 15.43 -0.21 -14.37
C GLN A 405 15.39 1.16 -13.67
N ALA A 406 16.30 1.40 -12.73
CA ALA A 406 16.47 2.73 -12.18
C ALA A 406 16.83 3.69 -13.33
N PRO A 407 16.23 4.89 -13.41
CA PRO A 407 16.60 5.86 -14.44
C PRO A 407 18.09 6.18 -14.27
N LEU A 408 18.90 6.02 -15.32
CA LEU A 408 20.37 6.16 -15.27
C LEU A 408 20.83 7.42 -14.53
#